data_AF-A0A4V2A5J7-F1
#
_entry.id   AF-A0A4V2A5J7-F1
#
_cell.length_a   1.000
_cell.length_b   1.000
_cell.length_c   1.000
_cell.angle_alpha   90.00
_cell.angle_beta   90.00
_cell.angle_gamma   90.00
#
_symmetry.space_group_name_H-M   'P 1'
#
loop_
_entity.id
_entity.type
_entity.pdbx_description
1 polymer ?
#
loop_
_entity_poly.entity_id
_entity_poly.type
_entity_poly.pdbx_seq_one_letter_code
_entity_poly.pdbx_strand_id
1 'polypeptide(L)'
;MKIFGSWLVTEKGIDWNDAGGKNKFSIPVQELTAIEQEEGDDPMYKWLVLAIDEDWIDPEDLYDLNYAFVYACGKLDIDFNYETLETTLDYQFDSMNIDDNDYS
;
A
#
# COMPACT_ATOMS: atom_id res chain seq x y z
N MET A 1 13.29 -2.47 -11.77
CA MET A 1 12.72 -1.16 -11.42
C MET A 1 11.46 -0.95 -12.23
N LYS A 2 10.36 -0.61 -11.57
CA LYS A 2 9.04 -0.38 -12.19
C LYS A 2 8.34 0.76 -11.44
N ILE A 3 7.55 1.56 -12.15
CA ILE A 3 6.80 2.69 -11.59
C ILE A 3 5.29 2.42 -11.75
N PHE A 4 4.53 2.74 -10.71
CA PHE A 4 3.06 2.76 -10.66
C PHE A 4 2.66 4.11 -10.05
N GLY A 5 2.09 5.02 -10.84
CA GLY A 5 1.88 6.41 -10.44
C GLY A 5 3.13 7.03 -9.82
N SER A 6 3.00 7.40 -8.54
CA SER A 6 4.04 8.00 -7.71
C SER A 6 4.90 6.97 -6.95
N TRP A 7 4.72 5.66 -7.15
CA TRP A 7 5.45 4.60 -6.45
C TRP A 7 6.53 3.96 -7.32
N LEU A 8 7.76 3.92 -6.80
CA LEU A 8 8.92 3.31 -7.41
C LEU A 8 9.23 1.96 -6.74
N VAL A 9 9.05 0.88 -7.48
CA VAL A 9 9.43 -0.47 -7.03
C VAL A 9 10.89 -0.76 -7.42
N THR A 10 11.70 -1.07 -6.41
CA THR A 10 13.11 -1.44 -6.54
C THR A 10 13.40 -2.77 -5.84
N GLU A 11 14.65 -3.25 -5.91
CA GLU A 11 15.08 -4.43 -5.15
C GLU A 11 15.11 -4.18 -3.63
N LYS A 12 15.03 -2.92 -3.21
CA LYS A 12 15.03 -2.53 -1.80
C LYS A 12 13.64 -2.37 -1.21
N GLY A 13 12.59 -2.45 -2.02
CA GLY A 13 11.21 -2.25 -1.61
C GLY A 13 10.46 -1.28 -2.52
N ILE A 14 9.56 -0.50 -1.92
CA ILE A 14 8.72 0.48 -2.61
C ILE A 14 9.01 1.86 -2.02
N ASP A 15 9.33 2.81 -2.88
CA ASP A 15 9.64 4.18 -2.49
C ASP A 15 8.67 5.16 -3.15
N TRP A 16 8.26 6.19 -2.42
CA TRP A 16 7.58 7.33 -3.01
C TRP A 16 8.54 8.10 -3.93
N ASN A 17 8.10 8.32 -5.15
CA ASN A 17 8.84 8.95 -6.25
C ASN A 17 8.45 10.42 -6.39
N ASP A 18 8.72 11.22 -5.36
CA ASP A 18 8.55 12.67 -5.43
C ASP A 18 9.70 13.31 -6.21
N ALA A 19 9.42 13.78 -7.43
CA ALA A 19 10.38 14.58 -8.20
C ALA A 19 10.78 15.89 -7.50
N GLY A 20 9.97 16.39 -6.56
CA GLY A 20 10.19 17.61 -5.77
C GLY A 20 10.75 17.40 -4.36
N GLY A 21 10.84 16.16 -3.87
CA GLY A 21 11.46 15.75 -2.61
C GLY A 21 10.86 16.30 -1.31
N LYS A 22 9.61 16.76 -1.31
CA LYS A 22 8.92 17.28 -0.12
C LYS A 22 8.35 16.16 0.74
N ASN A 23 7.82 15.13 0.11
CA ASN A 23 7.18 14.01 0.79
C ASN A 23 8.06 12.76 0.71
N LYS A 24 7.97 11.90 1.72
CA LYS A 24 8.75 10.66 1.80
C LYS A 24 7.91 9.56 2.41
N PHE A 25 7.78 8.49 1.67
CA PHE A 25 7.24 7.22 2.14
C PHE A 25 8.08 6.11 1.55
N SER A 26 8.42 5.10 2.34
CA SER A 26 9.25 3.99 1.90
C SER A 26 8.86 2.74 2.67
N ILE A 27 8.62 1.66 1.92
CA ILE A 27 8.35 0.33 2.44
C ILE A 27 9.60 -0.51 2.16
N PRO A 28 10.45 -0.77 3.17
CA PRO A 28 11.61 -1.63 3.02
C PRO A 28 11.20 -3.05 2.60
N VAL A 29 12.01 -3.70 1.78
CA VAL A 29 11.75 -5.08 1.31
C VAL A 29 11.55 -6.07 2.46
N GLN A 30 12.27 -5.90 3.57
CA GLN A 30 12.14 -6.76 4.76
C GLN A 30 10.81 -6.58 5.50
N GLU A 31 10.11 -5.49 5.22
CA GLU A 31 8.89 -5.05 5.89
C GLU A 31 7.69 -5.05 4.93
N LEU A 32 7.86 -5.42 3.66
CA LEU A 32 6.80 -5.43 2.65
C LEU A 32 5.54 -6.13 3.17
N THR A 33 5.70 -7.32 3.72
CA THR A 33 4.61 -8.15 4.25
C THR A 33 4.47 -8.07 5.76
N ALA A 34 4.98 -6.99 6.38
CA ALA A 34 4.77 -6.76 7.81
C ALA A 34 3.28 -6.56 8.08
N ILE A 35 2.77 -7.33 9.05
CA ILE A 35 1.39 -7.28 9.48
C ILE A 35 1.31 -6.47 10.78
N GLU A 36 0.25 -5.67 10.89
CA GLU A 36 -0.22 -5.16 12.16
C GLU A 36 -1.58 -5.77 12.50
N GLN A 37 -1.80 -6.01 13.79
CA GLN A 37 -3.03 -6.59 14.30
C GLN A 37 -3.21 -6.08 15.73
N GLU A 38 -4.28 -5.34 15.99
CA GLU A 38 -4.73 -5.04 17.35
C GLU A 38 -5.52 -6.23 17.92
N GLU A 39 -5.62 -6.31 19.25
CA GLU A 39 -6.26 -7.44 19.92
C GLU A 39 -7.77 -7.48 19.59
N GLY A 40 -8.16 -8.46 18.76
CA GLY A 40 -9.55 -8.66 18.35
C GLY A 40 -9.86 -8.26 16.91
N ASP A 41 -8.90 -7.66 16.21
CA ASP A 41 -9.06 -7.25 14.81
C ASP A 41 -8.43 -8.25 13.84
N ASP A 42 -8.87 -8.19 12.58
CA ASP A 42 -8.28 -8.98 11.51
C ASP A 42 -6.89 -8.41 11.13
N PRO A 43 -5.92 -9.27 10.77
CA PRO A 43 -4.58 -8.84 10.41
C PRO A 43 -4.60 -8.01 9.12
N MET A 44 -3.82 -6.92 9.08
CA MET A 44 -3.67 -6.05 7.91
C MET A 44 -2.20 -5.77 7.60
N TYR A 45 -1.89 -5.44 6.35
CA TYR A 45 -0.53 -5.03 5.97
C TYR A 45 -0.26 -3.61 6.47
N LYS A 46 0.59 -3.54 7.49
CA LYS A 46 0.98 -2.33 8.21
C LYS A 46 1.27 -1.14 7.29
N TRP A 47 2.10 -1.35 6.27
CA TRP A 47 2.55 -0.24 5.43
C TRP A 47 1.50 0.26 4.42
N LEU A 48 0.55 -0.60 4.05
CA LEU A 48 -0.58 -0.17 3.24
C LEU A 48 -1.58 0.63 4.07
N VAL A 49 -1.76 0.26 5.34
CA VAL A 49 -2.59 1.02 6.30
C VAL A 49 -1.95 2.38 6.61
N LEU A 50 -0.66 2.42 6.95
CA LEU A 50 0.05 3.68 7.24
C LEU A 50 0.01 4.70 6.10
N ALA A 51 -0.12 4.26 4.84
CA ALA A 51 -0.22 5.16 3.70
C ALA A 51 -1.53 5.97 3.70
N ILE A 52 -2.58 5.48 4.37
CA ILE A 52 -3.87 6.18 4.51
C ILE A 52 -3.72 7.43 5.40
N ASP A 53 -2.83 7.37 6.39
CA ASP A 53 -2.62 8.46 7.36
C ASP A 53 -1.86 9.67 6.78
N GLU A 54 -1.30 9.53 5.58
CA GLU A 54 -0.56 10.60 4.91
C GLU A 54 -1.52 11.52 4.15
N ASP A 55 -1.68 12.76 4.63
CA ASP A 55 -2.65 13.75 4.10
C ASP A 55 -2.41 14.20 2.64
N TRP A 56 -1.24 13.84 2.10
CA TRP A 56 -0.81 14.15 0.75
C TRP A 56 -0.90 12.97 -0.22
N ILE A 57 -1.28 11.78 0.26
CA ILE A 57 -1.57 10.60 -0.57
C ILE A 57 -3.07 10.60 -0.85
N ASP A 58 -3.43 10.57 -2.14
CA ASP A 58 -4.83 10.50 -2.56
C ASP A 58 -5.29 9.05 -2.86
N PRO A 59 -6.60 8.84 -3.11
CA PRO A 59 -7.10 7.49 -3.43
C PRO A 59 -6.47 6.84 -4.66
N GLU A 60 -6.09 7.60 -5.68
CA GLU A 60 -5.43 7.06 -6.87
C GLU A 60 -4.02 6.58 -6.51
N ASP A 61 -3.30 7.33 -5.68
CA ASP A 61 -2.00 6.93 -5.17
C ASP A 61 -2.10 5.65 -4.32
N LEU A 62 -3.12 5.50 -3.47
CA LEU A 62 -3.32 4.26 -2.68
C LEU A 62 -3.65 3.07 -3.57
N TYR A 63 -4.45 3.26 -4.60
CA TYR A 63 -4.70 2.24 -5.62
C TYR A 63 -3.38 1.81 -6.28
N ASP A 64 -2.57 2.75 -6.74
CA ASP A 64 -1.27 2.45 -7.34
C ASP A 64 -0.30 1.77 -6.36
N LEU A 65 -0.34 2.12 -5.07
CA LEU A 65 0.44 1.47 -4.02
C LEU A 65 0.08 -0.02 -3.91
N ASN A 66 -1.20 -0.35 -3.96
CA ASN A 66 -1.68 -1.73 -3.88
C ASN A 66 -1.18 -2.57 -5.05
N TYR A 67 -1.16 -2.03 -6.27
CA TYR A 67 -0.53 -2.69 -7.41
C TYR A 67 0.98 -2.80 -7.26
N ALA A 68 1.64 -1.75 -6.76
CA ALA A 68 3.06 -1.75 -6.51
C ALA A 68 3.44 -2.84 -5.50
N PHE A 69 2.64 -3.05 -4.45
CA PHE A 69 2.79 -4.10 -3.45
C PHE A 69 2.74 -5.50 -4.07
N VAL A 70 1.66 -5.82 -4.80
CA VAL A 70 1.49 -7.14 -5.44
C VAL A 70 2.62 -7.39 -6.44
N TYR A 71 2.97 -6.38 -7.24
CA TYR A 71 4.08 -6.47 -8.18
C TYR A 71 5.43 -6.68 -7.48
N ALA A 72 5.70 -5.95 -6.40
CA ALA A 72 6.94 -6.08 -5.63
C ALA A 72 7.08 -7.48 -5.04
N CYS A 73 6.03 -8.00 -4.42
CA CYS A 73 6.02 -9.35 -3.85
C CYS A 73 6.30 -10.41 -4.94
N GLY A 74 5.56 -10.37 -6.06
CA GLY A 74 5.79 -11.30 -7.16
C GLY A 74 7.15 -11.15 -7.85
N LYS A 75 7.71 -9.93 -7.89
CA LYS A 75 9.02 -9.67 -8.51
C LYS A 75 10.19 -10.13 -7.63
N LEU A 76 10.02 -10.06 -6.31
CA LEU A 76 11.06 -10.36 -5.31
C LEU A 76 10.91 -11.75 -4.70
N ASP A 77 9.95 -12.55 -5.19
CA ASP A 77 9.66 -13.91 -4.70
C ASP A 77 9.33 -13.92 -3.20
N ILE A 78 8.53 -12.94 -2.77
CA ILE A 78 8.06 -12.78 -1.40
C ILE A 78 6.61 -13.25 -1.34
N ASP A 79 6.36 -14.26 -0.51
CA ASP A 79 5.00 -14.74 -0.25
C ASP A 79 4.22 -13.73 0.59
N PHE A 80 2.95 -13.54 0.24
CA PHE A 80 2.00 -12.74 1.00
C PHE A 80 0.66 -13.49 1.09
N ASN A 81 -0.10 -13.21 2.15
CA ASN A 81 -1.44 -13.75 2.36
C ASN A 81 -2.48 -12.90 1.60
N TYR A 82 -3.29 -13.55 0.77
CA TYR A 82 -4.35 -12.91 -0.02
C TYR A 82 -5.54 -12.42 0.82
N GLU A 83 -5.95 -13.19 1.84
CA GLU A 83 -7.05 -12.79 2.74
C GLU A 83 -6.66 -11.53 3.53
N THR A 84 -5.42 -11.47 4.04
CA THR A 84 -4.86 -10.26 4.68
C THR A 84 -4.84 -9.07 3.71
N LEU A 85 -4.55 -9.30 2.43
CA LEU A 85 -4.58 -8.23 1.43
C LEU A 85 -6.00 -7.73 1.23
N GLU A 86 -6.97 -8.63 1.03
CA GLU A 86 -8.39 -8.27 0.88
C GLU A 86 -8.88 -7.44 2.06
N THR A 87 -8.64 -7.88 3.31
CA THR A 87 -9.00 -7.11 4.51
C THR A 87 -8.35 -5.72 4.52
N THR A 88 -7.09 -5.62 4.12
CA THR A 88 -6.38 -4.33 4.07
C THR A 88 -6.98 -3.39 3.02
N LEU A 89 -7.38 -3.92 1.86
CA LEU A 89 -8.01 -3.14 0.80
C LEU A 89 -9.39 -2.64 1.23
N ASP A 90 -10.21 -3.50 1.83
CA ASP A 90 -11.53 -3.13 2.35
C ASP A 90 -11.41 -2.01 3.38
N TYR A 91 -10.46 -2.11 4.31
CA TYR A 91 -10.17 -1.05 5.29
C TYR A 91 -9.76 0.27 4.64
N GLN A 92 -8.93 0.23 3.59
CA GLN A 92 -8.53 1.42 2.83
C GLN A 92 -9.74 2.10 2.18
N PHE A 93 -10.61 1.34 1.51
CA PHE A 93 -11.79 1.88 0.84
C PHE A 93 -12.78 2.50 1.84
N ASP A 94 -13.06 1.80 2.94
CA ASP A 94 -13.93 2.30 4.02
C ASP A 94 -13.37 3.60 4.63
N SER A 95 -12.06 3.64 4.91
CA SER A 95 -11.40 4.79 5.53
C SER A 95 -11.42 6.04 4.65
N MET A 96 -11.38 5.87 3.33
CA MET A 96 -11.43 6.99 2.39
C MET A 96 -12.84 7.57 2.18
N ASN A 97 -13.88 7.01 2.82
CA ASN A 97 -15.28 7.31 2.55
C ASN A 97 -15.59 7.32 1.04
N ILE A 98 -14.94 6.44 0.27
CA ILE A 98 -15.30 6.24 -1.14
C ILE A 98 -16.61 5.46 -1.11
N ASP A 99 -17.72 6.19 -1.09
CA ASP A 99 -19.06 5.63 -1.16
C ASP A 99 -19.19 4.89 -2.50
N ASP A 100 -19.59 3.62 -2.49
CA ASP A 100 -19.82 2.76 -3.66
C ASP A 100 -20.70 3.43 -4.75
N ASN A 101 -21.37 4.52 -4.42
CA ASN A 101 -22.16 5.35 -5.34
C ASN A 101 -21.35 6.27 -6.28
N ASP A 102 -20.07 6.52 -6.03
CA ASP A 102 -19.25 7.42 -6.87
C ASP A 102 -18.85 6.80 -8.23
N TYR A 103 -19.18 5.53 -8.46
CA TYR A 103 -19.01 4.82 -9.74
C TYR A 103 -20.33 4.39 -10.40
N SER A 104 -21.48 4.95 -9.97
CA SER A 104 -22.81 4.65 -10.55
C SER A 104 -23.23 5.56 -11.71
#